data_AF-A0A5M3WF74-F1
#
_entry.id   AF-A0A5M3WF74-F1
#
_cell.length_a   1.000
_cell.length_b   1.000
_cell.length_c   1.000
_cell.angle_alpha   90.00
_cell.angle_beta   90.00
_cell.angle_gamma   90.00
#
_symmetry.space_group_name_H-M   'P 1'
#
loop_
_entity.id
_entity.type
_entity.pdbx_description
1 polymer ?
#
loop_
_entity_poly.entity_id
_entity_poly.type
_entity_poly.pdbx_seq_one_letter_code
_entity_poly.pdbx_strand_id
1 'polypeptide(L)'
;MSESSTWTVNEVVSYRLALARRRAGLTQEEAAARFSEATGRKWTKNSVGAAERAREVGRLREFNAEELVAFGRVFGVPVAFFLLPPDDTGKDQEFHLGPDGQTVTRLSLLSSVLLFRPSSLFVDDANAATRVHGLSWSPAHPSWYRPEDDFVPEEPGVEYEPPRPTPAADDAGVIDGAQRLEVLRLLDRIRRVVSPQDEPPF
;
A
#
# COMPACT_ATOMS: atom_id res chain seq x y z
N MET A 1 -10.96 3.15 -29.19
CA MET A 1 -11.10 3.64 -27.81
C MET A 1 -10.88 2.45 -26.90
N SER A 2 -9.65 2.25 -26.41
CA SER A 2 -9.39 1.20 -25.42
C SER A 2 -10.11 1.60 -24.14
N GLU A 3 -11.08 0.81 -23.69
CA GLU A 3 -11.67 0.95 -22.36
C GLU A 3 -10.53 1.09 -21.35
N SER A 4 -10.45 2.24 -20.67
CA SER A 4 -9.60 2.37 -19.49
C SER A 4 -10.12 1.33 -18.51
N SER A 5 -9.38 0.23 -18.38
CA SER A 5 -9.67 -0.84 -17.42
C SER A 5 -9.57 -0.24 -16.03
N THR A 6 -10.64 0.34 -15.51
CA THR A 6 -10.63 0.94 -14.18
C THR A 6 -10.67 -0.15 -13.13
N TRP A 7 -9.72 -0.11 -12.20
CA TRP A 7 -9.62 -1.07 -11.10
C TRP A 7 -10.27 -0.48 -9.86
N THR A 8 -10.97 -1.28 -9.07
CA THR A 8 -11.26 -0.95 -7.67
C THR A 8 -10.06 -1.35 -6.80
N VAL A 9 -9.90 -0.72 -5.64
CA VAL A 9 -8.84 -1.12 -4.68
C VAL A 9 -9.02 -2.57 -4.22
N ASN A 10 -10.26 -3.04 -4.08
CA ASN A 10 -10.52 -4.46 -3.76
C ASN A 10 -10.08 -5.41 -4.88
N GLU A 11 -10.21 -5.02 -6.16
CA GLU A 11 -9.68 -5.81 -7.27
C GLU A 11 -8.15 -5.83 -7.28
N VAL A 12 -7.49 -4.75 -6.84
CA VAL A 12 -6.03 -4.74 -6.60
C VAL A 12 -5.66 -5.79 -5.56
N VAL A 13 -6.39 -5.82 -4.43
CA VAL A 13 -6.19 -6.84 -3.38
C VAL A 13 -6.39 -8.25 -3.93
N SER A 14 -7.48 -8.50 -4.68
CA SER A 14 -7.75 -9.78 -5.33
C SER A 14 -6.62 -10.24 -6.26
N TYR A 15 -6.12 -9.34 -7.10
CA TYR A 15 -5.01 -9.62 -8.00
C TYR A 15 -3.72 -9.95 -7.24
N ARG A 16 -3.39 -9.14 -6.22
CA ARG A 16 -2.20 -9.35 -5.40
C ARG A 16 -2.32 -10.62 -4.55
N LEU A 17 -3.51 -10.99 -4.09
CA LEU A 17 -3.80 -12.26 -3.41
C LEU A 17 -3.51 -13.46 -4.32
N ALA A 18 -4.02 -13.44 -5.55
CA ALA A 18 -3.77 -14.50 -6.53
C ALA A 18 -2.28 -14.63 -6.84
N LEU A 19 -1.58 -13.50 -6.99
CA LEU A 19 -0.14 -13.46 -7.23
C LEU A 19 0.66 -14.01 -6.04
N ALA A 20 0.34 -13.59 -4.81
CA ALA A 20 0.99 -14.07 -3.59
C ALA A 20 0.85 -15.58 -3.43
N ARG A 21 -0.36 -16.13 -3.62
CA ARG A 21 -0.58 -17.58 -3.54
C ARG A 21 0.25 -18.34 -4.57
N ARG A 22 0.25 -17.87 -5.83
CA ARG A 22 1.04 -18.49 -6.91
C ARG A 22 2.54 -18.47 -6.61
N ARG A 23 3.07 -17.36 -6.07
CA ARG A 23 4.47 -17.23 -5.63
C ARG A 23 4.81 -18.17 -4.48
N ALA A 24 3.88 -18.39 -3.56
CA ALA A 24 4.04 -19.34 -2.47
C ALA A 24 3.91 -20.82 -2.90
N GLY A 25 3.59 -21.09 -4.18
CA GLY A 25 3.43 -22.46 -4.69
C GLY A 25 2.21 -23.20 -4.13
N LEU A 26 1.27 -22.50 -3.49
CA LEU A 26 0.13 -23.13 -2.81
C LEU A 26 -1.05 -23.30 -3.77
N THR A 27 -1.74 -24.42 -3.65
CA THR A 27 -3.07 -24.60 -4.23
C THR A 27 -4.10 -23.74 -3.46
N GLN A 28 -5.26 -23.50 -4.08
CA GLN A 28 -6.36 -22.78 -3.41
C GLN A 28 -6.89 -23.51 -2.17
N GLU A 29 -6.77 -24.84 -2.15
CA GLU A 29 -7.20 -25.67 -1.01
C GLU A 29 -6.22 -25.56 0.16
N GLU A 30 -4.91 -25.61 -0.11
CA GLU A 30 -3.89 -25.39 0.91
C GLU A 30 -3.94 -23.96 1.47
N ALA A 31 -4.13 -22.96 0.60
CA ALA A 31 -4.31 -21.58 1.03
C ALA A 31 -5.56 -21.44 1.92
N ALA A 32 -6.67 -22.07 1.57
CA ALA A 32 -7.89 -22.07 2.37
C ALA A 32 -7.68 -22.69 3.76
N ALA A 33 -6.95 -23.81 3.85
CA ALA A 33 -6.62 -24.42 5.13
C ALA A 33 -5.82 -23.46 6.02
N ARG A 34 -4.76 -22.84 5.47
CA ARG A 34 -3.90 -21.89 6.19
C ARG A 34 -4.64 -20.60 6.60
N PHE A 35 -5.50 -20.07 5.73
CA PHE A 35 -6.34 -18.92 6.08
C PHE A 35 -7.34 -19.26 7.19
N SER A 36 -7.88 -20.48 7.18
CA SER A 36 -8.82 -20.90 8.22
C SER A 36 -8.16 -20.95 9.58
N GLU A 37 -6.94 -21.48 9.64
CA GLU A 37 -6.12 -21.48 10.85
C GLU A 37 -5.76 -20.06 11.29
N ALA A 38 -5.30 -19.21 10.36
CA ALA A 38 -4.85 -17.85 10.68
C ALA A 38 -5.97 -16.90 11.11
N THR A 39 -7.20 -17.07 10.57
CA THR A 39 -8.33 -16.17 10.82
C THR A 39 -9.36 -16.71 11.80
N GLY A 40 -9.29 -18.00 12.16
CA GLY A 40 -10.33 -18.69 12.92
C GLY A 40 -11.67 -18.86 12.19
N ARG A 41 -11.76 -18.41 10.92
CA ARG A 41 -12.98 -18.46 10.08
C ARG A 41 -12.82 -19.50 9.00
N LYS A 42 -13.91 -20.17 8.61
CA LYS A 42 -13.85 -21.21 7.57
C LYS A 42 -13.58 -20.59 6.18
N TRP A 43 -12.39 -20.83 5.64
CA TRP A 43 -12.07 -20.63 4.23
C TRP A 43 -12.19 -21.97 3.47
N THR A 44 -12.64 -21.89 2.23
CA THR A 44 -12.75 -23.03 1.33
C THR A 44 -12.00 -22.75 0.03
N LYS A 45 -11.66 -23.80 -0.72
CA LYS A 45 -11.12 -23.66 -2.08
C LYS A 45 -11.95 -22.70 -2.94
N ASN A 46 -13.28 -22.78 -2.83
CA ASN A 46 -14.20 -21.91 -3.57
C ASN A 46 -14.15 -20.46 -3.09
N SER A 47 -14.06 -20.21 -1.78
CA SER A 47 -13.98 -18.83 -1.26
C SER A 47 -12.65 -18.17 -1.60
N VAL A 48 -11.54 -18.92 -1.62
CA VAL A 48 -10.25 -18.44 -2.13
C VAL A 48 -10.35 -18.14 -3.62
N GLY A 49 -10.91 -19.06 -4.41
CA GLY A 49 -11.09 -18.83 -5.84
C GLY A 49 -11.97 -17.63 -6.18
N ALA A 50 -13.02 -17.37 -5.40
CA ALA A 50 -13.85 -16.19 -5.53
C ALA A 50 -13.07 -14.91 -5.13
N ALA A 51 -12.29 -14.96 -4.05
CA ALA A 51 -11.47 -13.83 -3.61
C ALA A 51 -10.39 -13.46 -4.64
N GLU A 52 -9.81 -14.44 -5.35
CA GLU A 52 -8.79 -14.21 -6.39
C GLU A 52 -9.36 -13.62 -7.69
N ARG A 53 -10.65 -13.82 -7.97
CA ARG A 53 -11.30 -13.50 -9.25
C ARG A 53 -12.37 -12.41 -9.14
N ALA A 54 -12.32 -11.54 -8.13
CA ALA A 54 -13.35 -10.52 -7.91
C ALA A 54 -13.64 -9.68 -9.18
N ARG A 55 -12.59 -9.42 -9.98
CA ARG A 55 -12.68 -8.71 -11.25
C ARG A 55 -13.40 -9.48 -12.36
N GLU A 56 -13.21 -10.79 -12.47
CA GLU A 56 -13.78 -11.61 -13.56
C GLU A 56 -15.27 -11.88 -13.36
N VAL A 57 -15.72 -11.90 -12.10
CA VAL A 57 -17.08 -12.31 -11.72
C VAL A 57 -18.02 -11.10 -11.59
N GLY A 58 -17.51 -9.87 -11.71
CA GLY A 58 -18.31 -8.64 -11.63
C GLY A 58 -18.91 -8.36 -10.25
N ARG A 59 -18.51 -9.12 -9.22
CA ARG A 59 -18.96 -8.95 -7.84
C ARG A 59 -17.80 -8.45 -6.99
N LEU A 60 -17.92 -7.22 -6.49
CA LEU A 60 -16.95 -6.62 -5.59
C LEU A 60 -16.85 -7.46 -4.31
N ARG A 61 -15.74 -8.17 -4.12
CA ARG A 61 -15.39 -8.81 -2.85
C ARG A 61 -14.63 -7.79 -2.03
N GLU A 62 -15.21 -7.38 -0.91
CA GLU A 62 -14.52 -6.53 0.06
C GLU A 62 -13.54 -7.35 0.89
N PHE A 63 -12.44 -6.74 1.31
CA PHE A 63 -11.48 -7.35 2.22
C PHE A 63 -11.36 -6.52 3.50
N ASN A 64 -11.32 -7.19 4.64
CA ASN A 64 -11.14 -6.52 5.92
C ASN A 64 -9.67 -6.55 6.38
N ALA A 65 -9.33 -5.74 7.39
CA ALA A 65 -7.96 -5.64 7.90
C ALA A 65 -7.40 -6.97 8.41
N GLU A 66 -8.22 -7.78 9.11
CA GLU A 66 -7.82 -9.09 9.61
C GLU A 66 -7.45 -10.06 8.48
N GLU A 67 -8.21 -10.03 7.38
CA GLU A 67 -7.94 -10.84 6.19
C GLU A 67 -6.60 -10.43 5.56
N LEU A 68 -6.33 -9.13 5.41
CA LEU A 68 -5.07 -8.64 4.86
C LEU A 68 -3.87 -9.06 5.72
N VAL A 69 -3.98 -8.97 7.05
CA VAL A 69 -2.95 -9.43 7.99
C VAL A 69 -2.75 -10.93 7.89
N ALA A 70 -3.83 -11.71 7.82
CA ALA A 70 -3.76 -13.16 7.69
C ALA A 70 -3.09 -13.57 6.36
N PHE A 71 -3.42 -12.90 5.25
CA PHE A 71 -2.77 -13.14 3.97
C PHE A 71 -1.27 -12.85 4.04
N GLY A 72 -0.89 -11.71 4.64
CA GLY A 72 0.50 -11.34 4.83
C GLY A 72 1.27 -12.40 5.62
N ARG A 73 0.69 -12.89 6.72
CA ARG A 73 1.28 -13.96 7.54
C ARG A 73 1.40 -15.28 6.80
N VAL A 74 0.36 -15.70 6.09
CA VAL A 74 0.33 -17.01 5.39
C VAL A 74 1.32 -17.05 4.23
N PHE A 75 1.51 -15.93 3.53
CA PHE A 75 2.40 -15.87 2.36
C PHE A 75 3.78 -15.28 2.65
N GLY A 76 4.03 -14.78 3.87
CA GLY A 76 5.30 -14.13 4.22
C GLY A 76 5.52 -12.82 3.47
N VAL A 77 4.46 -12.03 3.24
CA VAL A 77 4.54 -10.72 2.57
C VAL A 77 4.00 -9.61 3.46
N PRO A 78 4.49 -8.36 3.35
CA PRO A 78 3.92 -7.23 4.08
C PRO A 78 2.46 -6.97 3.69
N VAL A 79 1.62 -6.49 4.62
CA VAL A 79 0.22 -6.10 4.33
C VAL A 79 0.14 -5.11 3.17
N ALA A 80 1.08 -4.16 3.15
CA ALA A 80 1.30 -3.19 2.08
C ALA A 80 1.31 -3.81 0.67
N PHE A 81 1.81 -5.05 0.53
CA PHE A 81 1.88 -5.75 -0.76
C PHE A 81 0.51 -5.85 -1.45
N PHE A 82 -0.56 -6.06 -0.68
CA PHE A 82 -1.91 -6.24 -1.24
C PHE A 82 -2.53 -4.94 -1.77
N LEU A 83 -1.94 -3.79 -1.43
CA LEU A 83 -2.39 -2.47 -1.86
C LEU A 83 -1.51 -1.88 -2.97
N LEU A 84 -0.45 -2.59 -3.38
CA LEU A 84 0.41 -2.12 -4.47
C LEU A 84 -0.35 -2.18 -5.80
N PRO A 85 -0.41 -1.07 -6.57
CA PRO A 85 -1.08 -1.07 -7.86
C PRO A 85 -0.43 -2.09 -8.80
N PRO A 86 -1.19 -2.80 -9.64
CA PRO A 86 -0.67 -3.81 -10.56
C PRO A 86 0.43 -3.25 -11.47
N ASP A 87 1.42 -4.08 -11.80
CA ASP A 87 2.64 -3.65 -12.49
C ASP A 87 2.39 -3.32 -13.97
N ASP A 88 1.29 -3.83 -14.52
CA ASP A 88 0.83 -3.65 -15.91
C ASP A 88 -0.10 -2.44 -16.12
N THR A 89 -0.34 -1.65 -15.08
CA THR A 89 -1.16 -0.43 -15.18
C THR A 89 -0.33 0.80 -15.54
N GLY A 90 -0.92 1.67 -16.38
CA GLY A 90 -0.30 2.93 -16.79
C GLY A 90 -0.08 3.90 -15.63
N LYS A 91 0.80 4.90 -15.84
CA LYS A 91 1.11 5.93 -14.82
C LYS A 91 -0.10 6.75 -14.41
N ASP A 92 -1.01 6.97 -15.34
CA ASP A 92 -2.23 7.77 -15.17
C ASP A 92 -3.44 6.90 -14.81
N GLN A 93 -3.22 5.64 -14.40
CA GLN A 93 -4.31 4.76 -13.98
C GLN A 93 -5.00 5.30 -12.72
N GLU A 94 -6.32 5.38 -12.79
CA GLU A 94 -7.18 5.64 -11.65
C GLU A 94 -7.75 4.35 -11.07
N PHE A 95 -7.91 4.36 -9.74
CA PHE A 95 -8.44 3.26 -8.95
C PHE A 95 -9.64 3.72 -8.16
N HIS A 96 -10.77 3.01 -8.25
CA HIS A 96 -11.98 3.34 -7.50
C HIS A 96 -11.87 2.96 -6.02
N LEU A 97 -12.26 3.89 -5.16
CA LEU A 97 -12.52 3.71 -3.73
C LEU A 97 -14.03 3.49 -3.53
N GLY A 98 -14.41 2.27 -3.23
CA GLY A 98 -15.80 1.93 -2.89
C GLY A 98 -16.80 2.16 -4.03
N PRO A 99 -18.11 2.09 -3.72
CA PRO A 99 -19.19 2.24 -4.69
C PRO A 99 -19.49 3.71 -5.05
N ASP A 100 -19.01 4.67 -4.26
CA ASP A 100 -19.36 6.10 -4.37
C ASP A 100 -18.65 6.83 -5.52
N GLY A 101 -17.95 6.09 -6.38
CA GLY A 101 -17.28 6.62 -7.57
C GLY A 101 -16.02 7.43 -7.29
N GLN A 102 -15.60 7.57 -6.03
CA GLN A 102 -14.32 8.19 -5.68
C GLN A 102 -13.17 7.46 -6.36
N THR A 103 -12.19 8.19 -6.89
CA THR A 103 -11.00 7.62 -7.50
C THR A 103 -9.74 8.12 -6.82
N VAL A 104 -8.71 7.27 -6.81
CA VAL A 104 -7.35 7.62 -6.43
C VAL A 104 -6.42 7.29 -7.59
N THR A 105 -5.42 8.14 -7.80
CA THR A 105 -4.41 7.89 -8.83
C THR A 105 -3.47 6.77 -8.38
N ARG A 106 -2.75 6.16 -9.34
CA ARG A 106 -1.63 5.25 -9.05
C ARG A 106 -0.63 5.83 -8.04
N LEU A 107 -0.28 7.11 -8.18
CA LEU A 107 0.68 7.76 -7.29
C LEU A 107 0.10 7.94 -5.88
N SER A 108 -1.18 8.33 -5.78
CA SER A 108 -1.88 8.43 -4.50
C SER A 108 -1.93 7.09 -3.79
N LEU A 109 -2.32 6.02 -4.51
CA LEU A 109 -2.35 4.66 -3.97
C LEU A 109 -0.96 4.20 -3.52
N LEU A 110 0.08 4.43 -4.33
CA LEU A 110 1.46 4.16 -3.93
C LEU A 110 1.86 4.95 -2.69
N SER A 111 1.48 6.22 -2.60
CA SER A 111 1.82 7.05 -1.45
C SER A 111 1.11 6.66 -0.16
N SER A 112 -0.05 6.01 -0.24
CA SER A 112 -0.74 5.43 0.91
C SER A 112 -0.04 4.18 1.45
N VAL A 113 0.71 3.48 0.60
CA VAL A 113 1.41 2.23 0.94
C VAL A 113 2.87 2.48 1.33
N LEU A 114 3.50 3.45 0.67
CA LEU A 114 4.84 3.88 1.00
C LEU A 114 4.80 4.67 2.31
N LEU A 115 5.41 4.11 3.35
CA LEU A 115 5.59 4.78 4.63
C LEU A 115 6.57 5.94 4.46
N PHE A 116 6.05 7.11 4.09
CA PHE A 116 6.81 8.37 4.10
C PHE A 116 6.99 8.93 5.53
N ARG A 117 6.39 8.30 6.55
CA ARG A 117 6.38 8.73 7.96
C ARG A 117 6.38 7.54 8.96
N PRO A 118 7.43 6.73 9.04
CA PRO A 118 7.52 5.73 10.09
C PRO A 118 7.79 6.39 11.45
N SER A 119 7.04 6.03 12.49
CA SER A 119 7.36 6.47 13.86
C SER A 119 8.70 5.88 14.32
N SER A 120 9.39 6.49 15.29
CA SER A 120 10.62 5.93 15.85
C SER A 120 10.42 4.51 16.36
N LEU A 121 9.29 4.26 17.03
CA LEU A 121 8.90 2.92 17.47
C LEU A 121 8.75 1.95 16.29
N PHE A 122 8.09 2.37 15.20
CA PHE A 122 7.99 1.54 14.00
C PHE A 122 9.36 1.28 13.36
N VAL A 123 10.25 2.28 13.30
CA VAL A 123 11.61 2.11 12.78
C VAL A 123 12.39 1.11 13.62
N ASP A 124 12.27 1.19 14.94
CA ASP A 124 12.91 0.28 15.88
C ASP A 124 12.36 -1.15 15.73
N ASP A 125 11.04 -1.31 15.67
CA ASP A 125 10.36 -2.59 15.48
C ASP A 125 10.67 -3.21 14.11
N ALA A 126 10.66 -2.40 13.04
CA ALA A 126 11.02 -2.84 11.70
C ALA A 126 12.49 -3.27 11.63
N ASN A 127 13.40 -2.53 12.27
CA ASN A 127 14.80 -2.92 12.37
C ASN A 127 15.00 -4.16 13.24
N ALA A 128 14.22 -4.35 14.31
CA ALA A 128 14.24 -5.57 15.11
C ALA A 128 13.76 -6.78 14.30
N ALA A 129 12.66 -6.64 13.56
CA ALA A 129 12.06 -7.68 12.75
C ALA A 129 12.91 -8.06 11.52
N THR A 130 13.67 -7.14 10.95
CA THR A 130 14.51 -7.38 9.77
C THR A 130 15.92 -7.86 10.11
N ARG A 131 16.42 -7.56 11.32
CA ARG A 131 17.73 -7.98 11.82
C ARG A 131 17.89 -9.50 11.93
N VAL A 132 16.81 -10.23 12.24
CA VAL A 132 16.83 -11.71 12.26
C VAL A 132 17.13 -12.31 10.88
N HIS A 133 16.99 -11.51 9.82
CA HIS A 133 17.30 -11.87 8.45
C HIS A 133 18.55 -11.15 7.90
N GLY A 134 19.35 -10.50 8.77
CA GLY A 134 20.57 -9.80 8.37
C GLY A 134 20.35 -8.50 7.60
N LEU A 135 19.14 -7.93 7.66
CA LEU A 135 18.77 -6.69 6.98
C LEU A 135 18.76 -5.52 7.98
N SER A 136 19.09 -4.32 7.50
CA SER A 136 18.96 -3.05 8.23
C SER A 136 18.25 -2.01 7.37
N TRP A 137 17.29 -1.29 7.96
CA TRP A 137 16.42 -0.35 7.27
C TRP A 137 16.54 1.07 7.84
N SER A 138 16.64 2.08 6.96
CA SER A 138 16.67 3.50 7.33
C SER A 138 15.79 4.32 6.36
N PRO A 139 14.79 5.06 6.85
CA PRO A 139 13.93 5.87 5.99
C PRO A 139 14.62 7.19 5.56
N ALA A 140 14.43 7.60 4.30
CA ALA A 140 14.90 8.88 3.76
C ALA A 140 13.74 9.91 3.75
N HIS A 141 13.91 11.06 4.40
CA HIS A 141 12.82 12.04 4.65
C HIS A 141 12.72 13.18 3.61
N PRO A 142 11.48 13.63 3.34
CA PRO A 142 11.08 15.04 3.43
C PRO A 142 10.03 15.26 4.54
N SER A 143 10.16 16.34 5.33
CA SER A 143 9.45 16.57 6.59
C SER A 143 8.14 17.36 6.45
N TRP A 144 7.01 16.72 6.80
CA TRP A 144 5.69 17.35 6.97
C TRP A 144 4.93 16.78 8.19
N TYR A 145 5.63 16.17 9.15
CA TYR A 145 5.04 15.53 10.34
C TYR A 145 4.81 16.53 11.48
N ARG A 146 3.66 16.40 12.14
CA ARG A 146 3.19 17.20 13.26
C ARG A 146 2.62 16.25 14.33
N PRO A 147 3.28 16.09 15.49
CA PRO A 147 2.85 15.22 16.59
C PRO A 147 1.45 15.52 17.14
N GLU A 148 0.93 16.71 16.89
CA GLU A 148 -0.41 17.16 17.29
C GLU A 148 -1.57 16.51 16.51
N ASP A 149 -1.30 15.73 15.45
CA ASP A 149 -2.32 15.06 14.61
C ASP A 149 -2.67 13.62 15.07
N ASP A 150 -2.10 13.12 16.17
CA ASP A 150 -2.34 11.76 16.65
C ASP A 150 -3.77 11.58 17.22
N PHE A 151 -4.39 10.45 16.89
CA PHE A 151 -5.77 10.11 17.26
C PHE A 151 -5.97 10.08 18.79
N VAL A 152 -6.80 11.01 19.30
CA VAL A 152 -7.29 11.00 20.68
C VAL A 152 -8.64 10.26 20.70
N PRO A 153 -8.80 9.17 21.48
CA PRO A 153 -10.07 8.48 21.59
C PRO A 153 -11.17 9.44 22.08
N GLU A 154 -12.34 9.43 21.44
CA GLU A 154 -13.48 10.22 21.89
C GLU A 154 -13.92 9.74 23.29
N GLU A 155 -13.90 10.63 24.28
CA GLU A 155 -14.43 10.34 25.60
C GLU A 155 -15.97 10.40 25.57
N PRO A 156 -16.68 9.40 26.15
CA PRO A 156 -18.14 9.38 26.12
C PRO A 156 -18.74 10.63 26.78
N GLY A 157 -19.51 11.41 26.01
CA GLY A 157 -20.19 12.63 26.49
C GLY A 157 -19.40 13.93 26.31
N VAL A 158 -18.18 13.86 25.75
CA VAL A 158 -17.45 15.04 25.28
C VAL A 158 -17.78 15.24 23.79
N GLU A 159 -18.37 16.38 23.44
CA GLU A 159 -18.61 16.71 22.04
C GLU A 159 -17.27 16.92 21.35
N TYR A 160 -16.99 16.13 20.31
CA TYR A 160 -15.78 16.27 19.51
C TYR A 160 -15.76 17.65 18.85
N GLU A 161 -14.91 18.54 19.35
CA GLU A 161 -14.59 19.78 18.66
C GLU A 161 -13.41 19.47 17.72
N PRO A 162 -13.63 19.38 16.39
CA PRO A 162 -12.54 19.14 15.47
C PRO A 162 -11.47 20.21 15.69
N PRO A 163 -10.17 19.85 15.65
CA PRO A 163 -9.12 20.85 15.67
C PRO A 163 -9.46 21.87 14.59
N ARG A 164 -9.49 23.16 14.96
CA ARG A 164 -9.70 24.23 13.96
C ARG A 164 -8.70 23.96 12.85
N PRO A 165 -9.13 23.93 11.58
CA PRO A 165 -8.19 23.73 10.49
C PRO A 165 -7.06 24.71 10.72
N THR A 166 -5.85 24.19 10.91
CA THR A 166 -4.67 25.03 10.89
C THR A 166 -4.81 25.82 9.60
N PRO A 167 -4.66 27.16 9.59
CA PRO A 167 -4.62 27.89 8.34
C PRO A 167 -3.75 27.09 7.38
N ALA A 168 -4.20 26.94 6.14
CA ALA A 168 -3.38 26.34 5.10
C ALA A 168 -1.97 26.90 5.26
N ALA A 169 -0.94 26.08 5.04
CA ALA A 169 0.43 26.57 5.04
C ALA A 169 0.56 27.58 3.89
N ASP A 170 0.07 28.78 4.13
CA ASP A 170 0.28 29.97 3.35
C ASP A 170 1.77 30.22 3.54
N ASP A 171 2.51 29.97 2.47
CA ASP A 171 3.97 30.06 2.34
C ASP A 171 4.81 28.88 2.84
N ALA A 172 4.36 27.63 2.65
CA ALA A 172 5.31 26.60 2.23
C ALA A 172 5.76 26.95 0.80
N GLY A 173 6.75 27.84 0.71
CA GLY A 173 7.18 28.54 -0.51
C GLY A 173 7.00 27.72 -1.78
N VAL A 174 6.22 28.28 -2.71
CA VAL A 174 6.04 27.74 -4.05
C VAL A 174 7.43 27.46 -4.61
N ILE A 175 7.78 26.18 -4.75
CA ILE A 175 9.03 25.76 -5.38
C ILE A 175 9.00 26.34 -6.80
N ASP A 176 9.84 27.33 -7.06
CA ASP A 176 9.89 27.94 -8.37
C ASP A 176 10.43 26.94 -9.42
N GLY A 177 10.30 27.28 -10.70
CA GLY A 177 10.74 26.41 -11.79
C GLY A 177 12.22 25.98 -11.69
N ALA A 178 13.08 26.82 -11.12
CA ALA A 178 14.50 26.55 -10.97
C ALA A 178 14.78 25.61 -9.78
N GLN A 179 14.11 25.85 -8.64
CA GLN A 179 14.17 24.96 -7.48
C GLN A 179 13.63 23.57 -7.79
N ARG A 180 12.56 23.49 -8.61
CA ARG A 180 12.01 22.22 -9.11
C ARG A 180 13.02 21.48 -9.98
N LEU A 181 13.70 22.19 -10.87
CA LEU A 181 14.73 21.62 -11.74
C LEU A 181 15.92 21.08 -10.93
N GLU A 182 16.29 21.78 -9.87
CA GLU A 182 17.41 21.39 -9.01
C GLU A 182 17.09 20.14 -8.19
N VAL A 183 15.87 20.04 -7.63
CA VAL A 183 15.39 18.82 -6.98
C VAL A 183 15.39 17.65 -7.95
N LEU A 184 14.91 17.84 -9.19
CA LEU A 184 14.91 16.78 -10.21
C LEU A 184 16.32 16.33 -10.60
N ARG A 185 17.29 17.25 -10.68
CA ARG A 185 18.70 16.92 -10.91
C ARG A 185 19.31 16.13 -9.76
N LEU A 186 19.02 16.53 -8.52
CA LEU A 186 19.45 15.82 -7.33
C LEU A 186 18.89 14.39 -7.30
N LEU A 187 17.61 14.23 -7.63
CA LEU A 187 16.96 12.92 -7.72
C LEU A 187 17.53 12.06 -8.86
N ASP A 188 17.84 12.61 -10.04
CA ASP A 188 18.51 11.87 -11.12
C ASP A 188 19.93 11.45 -10.73
N ARG A 189 20.66 12.31 -10.01
CA ARG A 189 21.99 11.99 -9.50
C ARG A 189 21.94 10.86 -8.47
N ILE A 190 20.98 10.89 -7.55
CA ILE A 190 20.74 9.80 -6.60
C ILE A 190 20.36 8.52 -7.35
N ARG A 191 19.46 8.60 -8.35
CA ARG A 191 19.06 7.46 -9.18
C ARG A 191 20.25 6.80 -9.88
N ARG A 192 21.18 7.57 -10.42
CA ARG A 192 22.41 7.05 -11.08
C ARG A 192 23.40 6.42 -10.10
N VAL A 193 23.40 6.86 -8.84
CA VAL A 193 24.24 6.29 -7.79
C VAL A 193 23.63 5.00 -7.25
N VAL A 194 22.30 4.93 -7.15
CA VAL A 194 21.56 3.77 -6.62
C VAL A 194 21.31 2.69 -7.68
N SER A 195 21.30 3.05 -8.96
CA SER A 195 21.33 2.12 -10.09
C SER A 195 22.54 2.42 -10.97
N PRO A 196 23.74 1.95 -10.61
CA PRO A 196 24.82 1.87 -11.58
C PRO A 196 24.32 1.00 -12.74
N GLN A 197 24.46 1.52 -13.95
CA GLN A 197 24.14 0.80 -15.18
C GLN A 197 25.00 -0.48 -15.21
N ASP A 198 24.41 -1.61 -14.84
CA ASP A 198 24.86 -2.94 -15.22
C ASP A 198 23.64 -3.85 -15.34
N GLU A 199 23.04 -3.84 -16.52
CA GLU A 199 22.73 -5.08 -17.23
C GLU A 199 22.81 -4.79 -18.75
N PRO A 200 23.82 -5.33 -19.46
CA PRO A 200 23.74 -5.49 -20.90
C PRO A 200 22.75 -6.60 -21.27
N PRO A 201 22.24 -6.60 -22.51
CA PRO A 201 20.92 -7.14 -22.84
C PRO A 201 20.98 -8.64 -23.11
N PHE A 202 20.22 -9.44 -22.35
CA PHE A 202 19.63 -10.71 -22.81
C PHE A 202 18.33 -11.00 -22.05
#